data_AF-A0A2E6BJ64-F1
#
_entry.id   AF-A0A2E6BJ64-F1
#
_cell.length_a   1.000
_cell.length_b   1.000
_cell.length_c   1.000
_cell.angle_alpha   90.00
_cell.angle_beta   90.00
_cell.angle_gamma   90.00
#
_symmetry.space_group_name_H-M   'P 1'
#
loop_
_entity.id
_entity.type
_entity.pdbx_description
1 polymer ?
#
loop_
_entity_poly.entity_id
_entity_poly.type
_entity_poly.pdbx_seq_one_letter_code
_entity_poly.pdbx_strand_id
1 'polypeptide(L)'
;MNACNRNSFGLSETALYYIGGIIKHAKALNAFGNASTNSYKRLVKGFEAPTLLAYSSRNRSASIRIPYVLGGNPKAIRIEVRFGDNTANPYLYFAALLMAGLDGIENKIHPGDPASKDLYDLEPEEEAAIPRVCFSLDEALDSLDQDREFLKKGGVFCDDLIDGYIELKRQDCTRLNSSTHPVEFDMYYSL
;
A
#
# COMPACT_ATOMS: atom_id res chain seq x y z
N MET A 1 9.65 -8.03 -30.58
CA MET A 1 9.87 -7.44 -29.25
C MET A 1 10.48 -8.51 -28.36
N ASN A 2 11.74 -8.33 -27.97
CA ASN A 2 12.61 -9.37 -27.42
C ASN A 2 12.18 -9.87 -26.04
N ALA A 3 12.19 -11.18 -25.85
CA ALA A 3 11.86 -11.89 -24.62
C ALA A 3 12.96 -11.82 -23.53
N CYS A 4 13.96 -10.94 -23.66
CA CYS A 4 15.22 -11.03 -22.91
C CYS A 4 15.31 -10.16 -21.63
N ASN A 5 14.35 -9.27 -21.37
CA ASN A 5 14.36 -8.41 -20.16
C ASN A 5 13.16 -8.69 -19.23
N ARG A 6 12.93 -9.96 -18.88
CA ARG A 6 11.91 -10.34 -17.91
C ARG A 6 12.53 -11.03 -16.71
N ASN A 7 12.07 -10.69 -15.51
CA ASN A 7 12.51 -11.38 -14.30
C ASN A 7 11.94 -12.82 -14.23
N SER A 8 12.28 -13.55 -13.17
CA SER A 8 11.81 -14.92 -12.91
C SER A 8 10.27 -15.10 -12.87
N PHE A 9 9.50 -14.01 -12.81
CA PHE A 9 8.04 -14.02 -12.83
C PHE A 9 7.43 -13.46 -14.13
N GLY A 10 8.25 -13.20 -15.15
CA GLY A 10 7.79 -12.69 -16.44
C GLY A 10 7.48 -11.19 -16.48
N LEU A 11 7.78 -10.45 -15.40
CA LEU A 11 7.60 -8.99 -15.34
C LEU A 11 8.66 -8.27 -16.16
N SER A 12 8.25 -7.23 -16.88
CA SER A 12 9.19 -6.30 -17.52
C SER A 12 9.87 -5.39 -16.49
N GLU A 13 10.96 -4.76 -16.89
CA GLU A 13 11.63 -3.72 -16.11
C GLU A 13 10.66 -2.57 -15.76
N THR A 14 9.82 -2.15 -16.70
CA THR A 14 8.76 -1.15 -16.44
C THR A 14 7.81 -1.58 -15.32
N ALA A 15 7.43 -2.85 -15.27
CA ALA A 15 6.57 -3.37 -14.20
C ALA A 15 7.30 -3.40 -12.85
N LEU A 16 8.61 -3.70 -12.83
CA LEU A 16 9.41 -3.61 -11.60
C LEU A 16 9.47 -2.17 -11.10
N TYR A 17 9.76 -1.19 -11.97
CA TYR A 17 9.76 0.21 -11.55
C TYR A 17 8.39 0.70 -11.08
N TYR A 18 7.31 0.24 -11.70
CA TYR A 18 5.96 0.50 -11.22
C TYR A 18 5.77 -0.01 -9.78
N ILE A 19 6.16 -1.26 -9.51
CA ILE A 19 6.14 -1.84 -8.14
C ILE A 19 6.98 -0.99 -7.18
N GLY A 20 8.17 -0.55 -7.59
CA GLY A 20 9.04 0.28 -6.76
C GLY A 20 8.38 1.62 -6.40
N GLY A 21 7.67 2.24 -7.33
CA GLY A 21 6.85 3.42 -7.06
C GLY A 21 5.72 3.15 -6.07
N ILE A 22 4.99 2.04 -6.22
CA ILE A 22 3.96 1.64 -5.25
C ILE A 22 4.54 1.44 -3.84
N ILE A 23 5.69 0.76 -3.71
CA ILE A 23 6.32 0.52 -2.41
C ILE A 23 6.81 1.82 -1.78
N LYS A 24 7.47 2.69 -2.55
CA LYS A 24 7.95 3.99 -2.09
C LYS A 24 6.82 4.85 -1.52
N HIS A 25 5.69 4.92 -2.23
CA HIS A 25 4.57 5.80 -1.89
C HIS A 25 3.46 5.11 -1.10
N ALA A 26 3.67 3.87 -0.63
CA ALA A 26 2.61 3.04 -0.06
C ALA A 26 1.88 3.69 1.12
N LYS A 27 2.60 4.45 1.96
CA LYS A 27 2.00 5.13 3.11
C LYS A 27 1.06 6.26 2.70
N ALA A 28 1.44 7.09 1.73
CA ALA A 28 0.54 8.07 1.13
C ALA A 28 -0.64 7.40 0.41
N LEU A 29 -0.39 6.27 -0.28
CA LEU A 29 -1.44 5.46 -0.92
C LEU A 29 -2.45 4.90 0.08
N ASN A 30 -2.05 4.60 1.34
CA ASN A 30 -2.98 4.15 2.37
C ASN A 30 -4.06 5.20 2.67
N ALA A 31 -3.75 6.51 2.55
CA ALA A 31 -4.74 7.55 2.79
C ALA A 31 -5.95 7.43 1.83
N PHE A 32 -5.72 7.01 0.59
CA PHE A 32 -6.78 6.80 -0.41
C PHE A 32 -7.29 5.35 -0.46
N GLY A 33 -6.40 4.36 -0.29
CA GLY A 33 -6.72 2.93 -0.39
C GLY A 33 -7.30 2.31 0.88
N ASN A 34 -7.05 2.93 2.03
CA ASN A 34 -7.47 2.51 3.37
C ASN A 34 -8.08 3.73 4.09
N ALA A 35 -9.13 4.28 3.49
CA ALA A 35 -9.67 5.61 3.77
C ALA A 35 -10.62 5.67 4.99
N SER A 36 -10.48 4.75 5.94
CA SER A 36 -11.28 4.72 7.16
C SER A 36 -10.46 4.25 8.35
N THR A 37 -10.84 4.65 9.57
CA THR A 37 -10.23 4.12 10.80
C THR A 37 -10.42 2.59 10.92
N ASN A 38 -11.51 2.07 10.35
CA ASN A 38 -11.80 0.63 10.32
C ASN A 38 -10.86 -0.17 9.40
N SER A 39 -10.33 0.44 8.33
CA SER A 39 -9.35 -0.18 7.43
C SER A 39 -8.14 -0.72 8.20
N TYR A 40 -7.70 0.01 9.22
CA TYR A 40 -6.54 -0.34 10.04
C TYR A 40 -6.84 -1.38 11.13
N LYS A 41 -8.12 -1.75 11.32
CA LYS A 41 -8.49 -2.95 12.07
C LYS A 41 -8.32 -4.22 11.24
N ARG A 42 -8.32 -4.12 9.91
CA ARG A 42 -7.95 -5.20 8.98
C ARG A 42 -6.43 -5.32 8.83
N LEU A 43 -5.71 -4.21 8.74
CA LEU A 43 -4.26 -4.19 8.53
C LEU A 43 -3.46 -4.46 9.82
N VAL A 44 -3.73 -5.61 10.44
CA VAL A 44 -3.06 -6.08 11.66
C VAL A 44 -2.35 -7.40 11.41
N LYS A 45 -1.29 -7.68 12.17
CA LYS A 45 -0.53 -8.93 12.07
C LYS A 45 -1.44 -10.12 12.43
N GLY A 46 -1.32 -11.22 11.67
CA GLY A 46 -1.92 -12.51 12.01
C GLY A 46 -3.18 -12.94 11.23
N PHE A 47 -3.76 -12.09 10.38
CA PHE A 47 -5.04 -12.39 9.68
C PHE A 47 -4.91 -12.37 8.14
N GLU A 48 -3.81 -12.90 7.58
CA GLU A 48 -3.46 -12.80 6.15
C GLU A 48 -3.44 -11.36 5.59
N ALA A 49 -3.37 -10.36 6.47
CA ALA A 49 -3.40 -8.97 6.09
C ALA A 49 -2.08 -8.57 5.41
N PRO A 50 -2.13 -7.96 4.21
CA PRO A 50 -0.94 -7.62 3.44
C PRO A 50 -0.24 -6.36 4.00
N THR A 51 0.45 -6.48 5.14
CA THR A 51 1.08 -5.35 5.83
C THR A 51 2.54 -5.11 5.42
N LEU A 52 3.21 -6.11 4.86
CA LEU A 52 4.62 -6.02 4.46
C LEU A 52 4.75 -5.49 3.02
N LEU A 53 5.51 -4.42 2.83
CA LEU A 53 5.79 -3.79 1.54
C LEU A 53 6.84 -4.58 0.78
N ALA A 54 6.43 -5.75 0.32
CA ALA A 54 7.19 -6.65 -0.53
C ALA A 54 6.32 -7.16 -1.67
N TYR A 55 6.97 -7.68 -2.70
CA TYR A 55 6.30 -8.33 -3.82
C TYR A 55 6.69 -9.81 -3.95
N SER A 56 5.71 -10.66 -4.26
CA SER A 56 5.93 -12.12 -4.41
C SER A 56 4.86 -12.75 -5.31
N SER A 57 5.19 -13.87 -5.97
CA SER A 57 4.22 -14.66 -6.73
C SER A 57 3.47 -15.70 -5.89
N ARG A 58 4.03 -16.09 -4.74
CA ARG A 58 3.48 -17.16 -3.88
C ARG A 58 3.05 -16.67 -2.50
N ASN A 59 3.68 -15.62 -1.98
CA ASN A 59 3.44 -15.20 -0.60
C ASN A 59 2.13 -14.42 -0.43
N ARG A 60 1.28 -14.86 0.50
CA ARG A 60 -0.01 -14.21 0.80
C ARG A 60 0.10 -13.03 1.78
N SER A 61 1.21 -12.85 2.47
CA SER A 61 1.46 -11.68 3.34
C SER A 61 2.10 -10.52 2.59
N ALA A 62 2.57 -10.75 1.36
CA ALA A 62 3.12 -9.71 0.50
C ALA A 62 1.99 -8.77 0.06
N SER A 63 2.25 -7.47 0.18
CA SER A 63 1.30 -6.44 -0.25
C SER A 63 1.11 -6.34 -1.75
N ILE A 64 2.10 -6.79 -2.53
CA ILE A 64 2.00 -6.86 -3.98
C ILE A 64 2.15 -8.31 -4.42
N ARG A 65 1.09 -8.89 -4.98
CA ARG A 65 1.13 -10.25 -5.54
C ARG A 65 1.37 -10.20 -7.03
N ILE A 66 2.15 -11.15 -7.54
CA ILE A 66 2.27 -11.43 -8.98
C ILE A 66 1.45 -12.69 -9.28
N PRO A 67 0.24 -12.58 -9.85
CA PRO A 67 -0.59 -13.75 -10.13
C PRO A 67 0.10 -14.72 -11.08
N TYR A 68 0.03 -16.01 -10.75
CA TYR A 68 0.47 -17.06 -11.66
C TYR A 68 -0.38 -17.06 -12.94
N VAL A 69 0.26 -17.02 -14.10
CA VAL A 69 -0.43 -17.02 -15.40
C VAL A 69 -0.36 -18.43 -16.01
N LEU A 70 -1.52 -19.10 -16.07
CA LEU A 70 -1.63 -20.41 -16.70
C LEU A 70 -1.25 -20.34 -18.19
N GLY A 71 -0.43 -21.29 -18.64
CA GLY A 71 0.00 -21.36 -20.05
C GLY A 71 0.95 -20.26 -20.51
N GLY A 72 1.48 -19.43 -19.59
CA GLY A 72 2.51 -18.44 -19.91
C GLY A 72 2.06 -17.29 -20.81
N ASN A 73 0.75 -17.01 -20.91
CA ASN A 73 0.22 -15.94 -21.77
C ASN A 73 0.75 -14.56 -21.34
N PRO A 74 1.63 -13.90 -22.13
CA PRO A 74 2.23 -12.64 -21.73
C PRO A 74 1.23 -11.50 -21.58
N LYS A 75 0.02 -11.60 -22.17
CA LYS A 75 -1.05 -10.59 -22.06
C LYS A 75 -1.78 -10.61 -20.71
N ALA A 76 -1.64 -11.68 -19.94
CA ALA A 76 -2.29 -11.82 -18.64
C ALA A 76 -1.36 -11.44 -17.46
N ILE A 77 -0.10 -11.10 -17.75
CA ILE A 77 0.89 -10.70 -16.75
C ILE A 77 0.50 -9.33 -16.18
N ARG A 78 0.40 -9.28 -14.85
CA ARG A 78 -0.01 -8.10 -14.09
C ARG A 78 0.51 -8.19 -12.66
N ILE A 79 0.32 -7.11 -11.92
CA ILE A 79 0.52 -7.06 -10.47
C ILE A 79 -0.83 -6.89 -9.78
N GLU A 80 -0.91 -7.26 -8.51
CA GLU A 80 -2.08 -7.07 -7.66
C GLU A 80 -1.64 -6.39 -6.37
N VAL A 81 -2.08 -5.16 -6.14
CA VAL A 81 -1.85 -4.41 -4.90
C VAL A 81 -2.99 -4.73 -3.92
N ARG A 82 -2.66 -5.28 -2.76
CA ARG A 82 -3.62 -5.99 -1.89
C ARG A 82 -3.99 -5.27 -0.59
N PHE A 83 -3.28 -4.20 -0.23
CA PHE A 83 -3.54 -3.47 1.01
C PHE A 83 -4.83 -2.68 0.97
N GLY A 84 -5.25 -2.16 -0.19
CA GLY A 84 -6.49 -1.39 -0.31
C GLY A 84 -7.76 -2.18 0.05
N ASP A 85 -8.81 -1.47 0.46
CA ASP A 85 -10.12 -2.03 0.81
C ASP A 85 -11.28 -1.19 0.24
N ASN A 86 -12.52 -1.67 0.46
CA ASN A 86 -13.72 -1.09 -0.14
C ASN A 86 -14.22 0.19 0.56
N THR A 87 -13.50 0.72 1.55
CA THR A 87 -13.78 2.06 2.10
C THR A 87 -13.13 3.17 1.27
N ALA A 88 -12.23 2.80 0.36
CA ALA A 88 -11.59 3.69 -0.59
C ALA A 88 -12.59 4.30 -1.59
N ASN A 89 -12.33 5.55 -1.99
CA ASN A 89 -12.92 6.08 -3.20
C ASN A 89 -12.15 5.50 -4.41
N PRO A 90 -12.80 4.70 -5.28
CA PRO A 90 -12.10 4.00 -6.36
C PRO A 90 -11.42 4.95 -7.35
N TYR A 91 -11.99 6.14 -7.59
CA TYR A 91 -11.39 7.12 -8.49
C TYR A 91 -10.06 7.66 -7.96
N LEU A 92 -10.07 8.12 -6.70
CA LEU A 92 -8.88 8.66 -6.05
C LEU A 92 -7.81 7.58 -5.87
N TYR A 93 -8.21 6.38 -5.45
CA TYR A 93 -7.26 5.31 -5.21
C TYR A 93 -6.60 4.80 -6.50
N PHE A 94 -7.36 4.58 -7.58
CA PHE A 94 -6.78 4.15 -8.85
C PHE A 94 -5.92 5.24 -9.49
N ALA A 95 -6.32 6.51 -9.39
CA ALA A 95 -5.48 7.62 -9.82
C ALA A 95 -4.17 7.67 -9.02
N ALA A 96 -4.24 7.58 -7.69
CA ALA A 96 -3.05 7.59 -6.83
C ALA A 96 -2.11 6.41 -7.12
N LEU A 97 -2.65 5.19 -7.32
CA LEU A 97 -1.85 4.02 -7.73
C LEU A 97 -1.14 4.25 -9.07
N LEU A 98 -1.83 4.84 -10.05
CA LEU A 98 -1.22 5.17 -11.34
C LEU A 98 -0.10 6.18 -11.17
N MET A 99 -0.34 7.27 -10.44
CA MET A 99 0.68 8.31 -10.22
C MET A 99 1.91 7.76 -9.50
N ALA A 100 1.73 6.93 -8.47
CA ALA A 100 2.84 6.30 -7.76
C ALA A 100 3.65 5.38 -8.69
N GLY A 101 2.98 4.57 -9.50
CA GLY A 101 3.65 3.69 -10.44
C GLY A 101 4.38 4.44 -11.56
N LEU A 102 3.82 5.56 -12.05
CA LEU A 102 4.48 6.43 -13.02
C LEU A 102 5.71 7.12 -12.43
N ASP A 103 5.65 7.60 -11.18
CA ASP A 103 6.83 8.14 -10.48
C ASP A 103 7.94 7.09 -10.36
N GLY A 104 7.54 5.85 -10.03
CA GLY A 104 8.42 4.68 -10.02
C GLY A 104 9.15 4.49 -11.35
N ILE A 105 8.41 4.49 -12.46
CA ILE A 105 8.94 4.33 -13.82
C ILE A 105 9.87 5.48 -14.22
N GLU A 106 9.46 6.72 -13.99
CA GLU A 106 10.23 7.91 -14.35
C GLU A 106 11.57 7.98 -13.61
N ASN A 107 11.56 7.69 -12.31
CA ASN A 107 12.74 7.72 -11.45
C ASN A 107 13.49 6.39 -11.38
N LYS A 108 13.08 5.38 -12.15
CA LYS A 108 13.67 4.02 -12.18
C LYS A 108 13.83 3.40 -10.78
N ILE A 109 12.82 3.58 -9.94
CA ILE A 109 12.84 3.11 -8.55
C ILE A 109 12.71 1.59 -8.55
N HIS A 110 13.80 0.88 -8.23
CA HIS A 110 13.77 -0.58 -8.19
C HIS A 110 13.19 -1.09 -6.86
N PRO A 111 12.25 -2.06 -6.86
CA PRO A 111 11.58 -2.55 -5.64
C PRO A 111 12.45 -3.49 -4.78
N GLY A 112 13.76 -3.55 -5.03
CA GLY A 112 14.64 -4.61 -4.49
C GLY A 112 14.34 -5.99 -5.08
N ASP A 113 14.88 -7.02 -4.43
CA ASP A 113 14.66 -8.42 -4.79
C ASP A 113 13.28 -8.90 -4.31
N PRO A 114 12.65 -9.86 -5.02
CA PRO A 114 11.38 -10.42 -4.57
C PRO A 114 11.53 -11.15 -3.25
N ALA A 115 10.48 -11.11 -2.42
CA ALA A 115 10.44 -11.91 -1.20
C ALA A 115 10.51 -13.41 -1.55
N SER A 116 11.66 -14.02 -1.23
CA SER A 116 12.00 -15.41 -1.52
C SER A 116 11.55 -16.38 -0.42
N LYS A 117 11.50 -15.91 0.82
CA LYS A 117 11.05 -16.67 2.00
C LYS A 117 9.54 -16.56 2.21
N ASP A 118 9.00 -17.51 2.98
CA ASP A 118 7.67 -17.29 3.53
C ASP A 118 7.73 -16.17 4.57
N LEU A 119 7.07 -15.05 4.28
CA LEU A 119 6.92 -13.88 5.14
C LEU A 119 6.26 -14.21 6.50
N TYR A 120 5.59 -15.36 6.65
CA TYR A 120 5.12 -15.83 7.96
C TYR A 120 6.23 -16.36 8.86
N ASP A 121 7.30 -16.89 8.26
CA ASP A 121 8.41 -17.57 8.95
C ASP A 121 9.67 -16.68 9.01
N LEU A 122 9.53 -15.37 8.80
CA LEU A 122 10.64 -14.45 8.95
C LEU A 122 11.01 -14.32 10.42
N GLU A 123 12.30 -14.38 10.70
CA GLU A 123 12.82 -14.01 12.01
C GLU A 123 12.49 -12.54 12.29
N PRO A 124 12.23 -12.14 13.55
CA PRO A 124 11.81 -10.78 13.89
C PRO A 124 12.71 -9.67 13.34
N GLU A 125 14.03 -9.93 13.28
CA GLU A 125 15.02 -9.01 12.73
C GLU A 125 14.87 -8.82 11.22
N GLU A 126 14.60 -9.90 10.48
CA GLU A 126 14.35 -9.86 9.03
C GLU A 126 13.01 -9.16 8.73
N GLU A 127 11.98 -9.43 9.53
CA GLU A 127 10.66 -8.80 9.39
C GLU A 127 10.69 -7.29 9.70
N ALA A 128 11.57 -6.85 10.61
CA ALA A 128 11.74 -5.43 10.97
C ALA A 128 12.42 -4.62 9.86
N ALA A 129 13.25 -5.27 9.03
CA ALA A 129 13.91 -4.62 7.90
C ALA A 129 12.96 -4.36 6.71
N ILE A 130 11.80 -5.01 6.67
CA ILE A 130 10.83 -4.85 5.59
C ILE A 130 9.90 -3.66 5.89
N PRO A 131 9.82 -2.66 4.99
CA PRO A 131 8.90 -1.54 5.15
C PRO A 131 7.45 -2.01 5.27
N ARG A 132 6.61 -1.22 5.94
CA ARG A 132 5.21 -1.57 6.21
C ARG A 132 4.27 -0.47 5.77
N VAL A 133 3.03 -0.86 5.46
CA VAL A 133 1.89 0.05 5.34
C VAL A 133 1.61 0.76 6.68
N CYS A 134 0.81 1.81 6.64
CA CYS A 134 0.40 2.53 7.86
C CYS A 134 -0.44 1.64 8.79
N PHE A 135 -0.37 1.91 10.09
CA PHE A 135 -1.15 1.24 11.14
C PHE A 135 -2.34 2.07 11.65
N SER A 136 -2.48 3.30 11.18
CA SER A 136 -3.64 4.15 11.49
C SER A 136 -3.98 5.07 10.31
N LEU A 137 -5.23 5.56 10.32
CA LEU A 137 -5.65 6.57 9.36
C LEU A 137 -4.87 7.88 9.58
N ASP A 138 -4.58 8.24 10.83
CA ASP A 138 -3.77 9.42 11.13
C ASP A 138 -2.38 9.38 10.49
N GLU A 139 -1.66 8.25 10.62
CA GLU A 139 -0.34 8.05 10.01
C GLU A 139 -0.41 8.15 8.47
N ALA A 140 -1.46 7.59 7.88
CA ALA A 140 -1.63 7.64 6.43
C ALA A 140 -1.91 9.06 5.94
N LEU A 141 -2.69 9.86 6.67
CA LEU A 141 -2.95 11.26 6.36
C LEU A 141 -1.70 12.13 6.52
N ASP A 142 -0.90 11.89 7.57
CA ASP A 142 0.41 12.56 7.74
C ASP A 142 1.38 12.21 6.59
N SER A 143 1.38 10.94 6.19
CA SER A 143 2.22 10.46 5.09
C SER A 143 1.77 11.05 3.75
N LEU A 144 0.46 11.17 3.51
CA LEU A 144 -0.08 11.84 2.34
C LEU A 144 0.34 13.32 2.31
N ASP A 145 0.27 14.02 3.43
CA ASP A 145 0.70 15.42 3.53
C ASP A 145 2.17 15.58 3.13
N GLN A 146 3.04 14.72 3.68
CA GLN A 146 4.49 14.76 3.46
C GLN A 146 4.94 14.28 2.08
N ASP A 147 4.21 13.36 1.46
CA ASP A 147 4.58 12.68 0.20
C ASP A 147 3.54 12.91 -0.91
N ARG A 148 3.04 14.15 -1.05
CA ARG A 148 2.02 14.51 -2.04
C ARG A 148 2.56 14.85 -3.44
N GLU A 149 3.85 15.10 -3.60
CA GLU A 149 4.40 15.67 -4.83
C GLU A 149 4.24 14.74 -6.06
N PHE A 150 4.32 13.43 -5.86
CA PHE A 150 4.12 12.47 -6.97
C PHE A 150 2.70 12.53 -7.54
N LEU A 151 1.70 12.87 -6.71
CA LEU A 151 0.29 13.00 -7.12
C LEU A 151 0.04 14.26 -7.94
N LYS A 152 0.80 15.32 -7.67
CA LYS A 152 0.62 16.65 -8.26
C LYS A 152 1.20 16.75 -9.68
N LYS A 153 2.01 15.79 -10.11
CA LYS A 153 2.57 15.74 -11.47
C LYS A 153 1.45 15.81 -12.51
N GLY A 154 1.62 16.68 -13.51
CA GLY A 154 0.64 16.88 -14.58
C GLY A 154 -0.69 17.50 -14.14
N GLY A 155 -0.79 18.01 -12.90
CA GLY A 155 -2.01 18.61 -12.37
C GLY A 155 -3.14 17.61 -12.12
N VAL A 156 -2.82 16.32 -11.93
CA VAL A 156 -3.81 15.26 -11.67
C VAL A 156 -4.47 15.45 -10.31
N PHE A 157 -3.67 15.76 -9.30
CA PHE A 157 -4.11 16.26 -7.99
C PHE A 157 -3.61 17.69 -7.80
N CYS A 158 -4.32 18.47 -7.00
CA CYS A 158 -3.90 19.79 -6.52
C CYS A 158 -3.90 19.83 -4.98
N ASP A 159 -3.20 20.80 -4.41
CA ASP A 159 -3.12 20.94 -2.94
C ASP A 159 -4.51 21.13 -2.32
N ASP A 160 -5.39 21.95 -2.90
CA ASP A 160 -6.77 22.13 -2.40
C ASP A 160 -7.55 20.81 -2.27
N LEU A 161 -7.41 19.90 -3.24
CA LEU A 161 -8.04 18.58 -3.20
C LEU A 161 -7.45 17.73 -2.07
N ILE A 162 -6.13 17.72 -1.94
CA ILE A 162 -5.42 16.90 -0.95
C ILE A 162 -5.69 17.42 0.45
N ASP A 163 -5.60 18.73 0.67
CA ASP A 163 -5.85 19.38 1.96
C ASP A 163 -7.30 19.22 2.39
N GLY A 164 -8.26 19.45 1.48
CA GLY A 164 -9.68 19.22 1.77
C GLY A 164 -9.99 17.74 2.08
N TYR A 165 -9.32 16.80 1.40
CA TYR A 165 -9.44 15.38 1.70
C TYR A 165 -8.88 15.04 3.09
N ILE A 166 -7.69 15.56 3.42
CA ILE A 166 -7.07 15.36 4.73
C ILE A 166 -7.96 15.92 5.84
N GLU A 167 -8.41 17.16 5.70
CA GLU A 167 -9.29 17.80 6.68
C GLU A 167 -10.56 16.97 6.93
N LEU A 168 -11.23 16.53 5.86
CA LEU A 168 -12.42 15.69 5.97
C LEU A 168 -12.12 14.38 6.73
N LYS A 169 -11.01 13.71 6.43
CA LYS A 169 -10.66 12.43 7.07
C LYS A 169 -10.14 12.58 8.50
N ARG A 170 -9.54 13.72 8.85
CA ARG A 170 -9.19 14.03 10.25
C ARG A 170 -10.40 14.13 11.16
N GLN A 171 -11.57 14.49 10.63
CA GLN A 171 -12.82 14.48 11.40
C GLN A 171 -13.20 13.07 11.84
N ASP A 172 -13.01 12.05 10.98
CA ASP A 172 -13.24 10.64 11.32
C ASP A 172 -12.29 10.18 12.43
N CYS A 173 -10.99 10.53 12.34
CA CYS A 173 -10.01 10.23 13.38
C CYS A 173 -10.36 10.90 14.70
N THR A 174 -10.67 12.20 14.67
CA THR A 174 -11.01 12.99 15.86
C THR A 174 -12.20 12.38 16.58
N ARG A 175 -13.26 12.05 15.84
CA ARG A 175 -14.47 11.43 16.40
C ARG A 175 -14.18 10.10 17.08
N LEU A 176 -13.36 9.24 16.46
CA LEU A 176 -12.98 7.96 17.06
C LEU A 176 -12.15 8.18 18.33
N ASN A 177 -11.14 9.05 18.27
CA ASN A 177 -10.20 9.29 19.37
C ASN A 177 -10.84 10.00 20.57
N SER A 178 -11.89 10.80 20.35
CA SER A 178 -12.63 11.46 21.43
C SER A 178 -13.78 10.63 22.01
N SER A 179 -13.97 9.39 21.55
CA SER A 179 -15.05 8.50 21.99
C SER A 179 -14.49 7.36 22.84
N THR A 180 -15.09 7.13 24.02
CA THR A 180 -14.74 5.97 24.85
C THR A 180 -15.13 4.67 24.13
N HIS A 181 -14.18 3.76 23.96
CA HIS A 181 -14.44 2.48 23.32
C HIS A 181 -14.90 1.44 24.36
N PRO A 182 -15.87 0.54 24.07
CA PRO A 182 -16.30 -0.48 25.04
C PRO A 182 -15.18 -1.36 25.62
N VAL A 183 -14.13 -1.63 24.82
CA VAL A 183 -12.93 -2.36 25.26
C VAL A 183 -12.17 -1.61 26.36
N GLU A 184 -12.22 -0.28 26.41
CA GLU A 184 -11.57 0.49 27.48
C GLU A 184 -12.24 0.25 28.83
N PHE A 185 -13.55 -0.01 28.87
CA PHE A 185 -14.21 -0.45 30.10
C PHE A 185 -13.72 -1.84 30.51
N ASP A 186 -13.63 -2.80 29.59
CA ASP A 186 -13.09 -4.13 29.89
C ASP A 186 -11.65 -4.06 30.44
N MET A 187 -10.80 -3.22 29.83
CA MET A 187 -9.41 -3.06 30.24
C MET A 187 -9.22 -2.28 31.53
N TYR A 188 -10.04 -1.24 31.76
CA TYR A 188 -9.70 -0.18 32.71
C TYR A 188 -10.80 0.16 33.73
N TYR A 189 -11.95 -0.52 33.72
CA TYR A 189 -13.07 -0.21 34.62
C TYR A 189 -12.71 -0.26 36.12
N SER A 190 -11.79 -1.15 36.49
CA SER A 190 -11.38 -1.38 37.88
C SER A 190 -9.96 -0.89 38.19
N LEU A 191 -9.40 0.01 37.38
CA LEU A 191 -8.11 0.65 37.70
C LEU A 191 -8.14 1.42 39.03
#